data_AF-A0A1W9Q9W6-F1
#
_entry.id   AF-A0A1W9Q9W6-F1
#
_cell.length_a   1.000
_cell.length_b   1.000
_cell.length_c   1.000
_cell.angle_alpha   90.00
_cell.angle_beta   90.00
_cell.angle_gamma   90.00
#
_symmetry.space_group_name_H-M   'P 1'
#
loop_
_entity.id
_entity.type
_entity.pdbx_description
1 polymer ?
#
loop_
_entity_poly.entity_id
_entity_poly.type
_entity_poly.pdbx_seq_one_letter_code
_entity_poly.pdbx_strand_id
1 'polypeptide(L)'
;MLASDPNNCGACGNACASGSCVNGVCAASQGTGGGPGVGGGGPGVGGTGDPGAGGGTPGVGGAGDPGSGGAGPGAGGSGTGGEGEEGPITGYFESGPWHGFGFTSLFSSDANSGNTIEPPNFEGVETWPMCAKGTIKPPSEPDGWSGALVGWGINQERVENAPLGTVTPTKEGIILDIQNKSATQLRLQIQGPDGATDANQRWCAEIGATSNPSLFVAYETFNTECWAGGNGKAYNGEPLSQIIVQAQSIPDSTADVNFDFCVNNISEGNGNIPTVGCDVSGAPAGGQSGTLSSGGGAFQRVTAVNGPPTIAIQNNIFSGGGSYNITYNGASFSVTNFSGNRPTTDAPVGYPSFIFGSNGGDGFGTAGSNLPKSVGQLNKIPTGIRWSGGGSGEYNVAYDVWFSPGGADGGPGSRSFLMVWLDRSPNVYAEGQGQGESGGTLAIGGRTFAIYVSRQFEGRPIISYVATSRLNEFSFDLNDFIKDAKTRTSTTEKTPVINDSMSLTNVFVGFEVWSGASNLKIDNFCISNN
;
A
#
# COMPACT_ATOMS: atom_id res chain seq x y z
N MET A 1 6.44 19.67 -9.91
CA MET A 1 6.83 20.77 -10.82
C MET A 1 8.34 20.99 -11.02
N LEU A 2 9.26 20.20 -10.43
CA LEU A 2 10.72 20.28 -10.75
C LEU A 2 11.11 19.67 -12.10
N ALA A 3 10.20 18.93 -12.74
CA ALA A 3 10.49 18.21 -13.98
C ALA A 3 10.44 19.11 -15.22
N SER A 4 9.77 20.26 -15.13
CA SER A 4 9.53 21.18 -16.25
C SER A 4 9.81 22.65 -15.92
N ASP A 5 10.04 23.01 -14.65
CA ASP A 5 10.39 24.37 -14.24
C ASP A 5 11.84 24.70 -14.61
N PRO A 6 12.08 25.64 -15.56
CA PRO A 6 13.42 26.01 -15.97
C PRO A 6 14.25 26.70 -14.89
N ASN A 7 13.63 27.20 -13.81
CA ASN A 7 14.34 27.85 -12.71
C ASN A 7 14.64 26.88 -11.55
N ASN A 8 14.07 25.67 -11.60
CA ASN A 8 14.15 24.66 -10.53
C ASN A 8 14.27 23.24 -11.11
N CYS A 9 15.08 23.07 -12.15
CA CYS A 9 15.08 21.86 -12.95
C CYS A 9 15.77 20.69 -12.24
N GLY A 10 15.00 19.68 -11.83
CA GLY A 10 15.49 18.51 -11.09
C GLY A 10 15.91 18.79 -9.64
N ALA A 11 16.20 20.04 -9.30
CA ALA A 11 16.48 20.52 -7.95
C ALA A 11 16.16 22.02 -7.86
N CYS A 12 15.70 22.49 -6.70
CA CYS A 12 15.38 23.91 -6.49
C CYS A 12 16.65 24.79 -6.61
N GLY A 13 16.55 25.91 -7.34
CA GLY A 13 17.68 26.79 -7.66
C GLY A 13 18.56 26.32 -8.82
N ASN A 14 18.30 25.14 -9.40
CA ASN A 14 18.98 24.70 -10.62
C ASN A 14 18.33 25.34 -11.86
N ALA A 15 18.73 26.58 -12.13
CA ALA A 15 18.26 27.33 -13.29
C ALA A 15 18.96 26.87 -14.57
N CYS A 16 18.18 26.42 -15.55
CA CYS A 16 18.69 26.02 -16.85
C CYS A 16 19.15 27.24 -17.63
N ALA A 17 20.44 27.29 -17.98
CA ALA A 17 21.01 28.36 -18.80
C ALA A 17 20.34 28.51 -20.18
N SER A 18 19.70 27.44 -20.67
CA SER A 18 18.90 27.41 -21.91
C SER A 18 17.45 27.85 -21.75
N GLY A 19 16.96 28.02 -20.51
CA GLY A 19 15.57 28.30 -20.19
C GLY A 19 14.61 27.13 -20.40
N SER A 20 15.10 25.90 -20.57
CA SER A 20 14.26 24.72 -20.79
C SER A 20 14.65 23.55 -19.88
N CYS A 21 13.66 23.02 -19.17
CA CYS A 21 13.75 21.86 -18.30
C CYS A 21 12.88 20.74 -18.85
N VAL A 22 13.44 19.54 -19.01
CA VAL A 22 12.71 18.36 -19.46
C VAL A 22 13.06 17.20 -18.54
N ASN A 23 12.05 16.65 -17.87
CA ASN A 23 12.18 15.55 -16.91
C ASN A 23 13.23 15.79 -15.83
N GLY A 24 13.36 17.04 -15.37
CA GLY A 24 14.28 17.42 -14.30
C GLY A 24 15.74 17.56 -14.74
N VAL A 25 16.00 17.63 -16.05
CA VAL A 25 17.33 17.90 -16.61
C VAL A 25 17.27 19.11 -17.54
N CYS A 26 18.25 20.01 -17.41
CA CYS A 26 18.36 21.17 -18.27
C CYS A 26 18.70 20.78 -19.70
N ALA A 27 17.83 21.14 -20.64
CA ALA A 27 18.05 20.87 -22.05
C ALA A 27 19.14 21.81 -22.61
N ALA A 28 19.94 21.37 -23.58
CA ALA A 28 20.92 22.25 -24.24
C ALA A 28 20.21 23.26 -25.17
N SER A 29 20.73 24.49 -25.28
CA SER A 29 20.20 25.51 -26.20
C SER A 29 20.33 25.02 -27.65
N GLN A 30 19.21 24.73 -28.32
CA GLN A 30 19.23 24.56 -29.77
C GLN A 30 19.31 25.93 -30.44
N GLY A 31 20.49 26.28 -30.94
CA GLY A 31 20.62 27.39 -31.88
C GLY A 31 19.79 27.10 -33.13
N THR A 32 18.84 27.97 -33.45
CA THR A 32 18.01 27.85 -34.65
C THR A 32 18.87 28.05 -35.90
N GLY A 33 19.35 26.94 -36.47
CA GLY A 33 19.83 26.92 -37.86
C GLY A 33 18.65 27.17 -38.79
N GLY A 34 18.72 28.22 -39.60
CA GLY A 34 17.67 28.60 -40.55
C GLY A 34 17.32 27.46 -41.50
N GLY A 35 16.03 27.12 -41.56
CA GLY A 35 15.50 26.16 -42.52
C GLY A 35 15.51 26.73 -43.95
N PRO A 36 15.70 25.90 -44.99
CA PRO A 36 15.67 26.36 -46.38
C PRO A 36 14.25 26.76 -46.79
N GLY A 37 14.11 27.91 -47.45
CA GLY A 37 12.84 28.45 -47.91
C GLY A 37 12.16 27.57 -48.96
N VAL A 38 10.88 27.31 -48.76
CA VAL A 38 9.96 26.72 -49.74
C VAL A 38 9.52 27.79 -50.74
N GLY A 39 9.97 27.66 -51.99
CA GLY A 39 9.56 28.50 -53.11
C GLY A 39 8.15 28.14 -53.59
N GLY A 40 7.19 29.04 -53.34
CA GLY A 40 5.86 29.01 -53.95
C GLY A 40 5.82 29.90 -55.18
N GLY A 41 5.78 29.28 -56.36
CA GLY A 41 5.59 29.96 -57.64
C GLY A 41 4.12 30.28 -57.92
N GLY A 42 3.87 31.49 -58.40
CA GLY A 42 2.61 31.93 -59.02
C GLY A 42 2.88 33.16 -59.91
N PRO A 43 2.41 33.20 -61.17
CA PRO A 43 2.88 34.18 -62.16
C PRO A 43 2.09 35.50 -62.05
N GLY A 44 2.81 36.61 -61.86
CA GLY A 44 2.26 37.98 -61.95
C GLY A 44 2.78 38.67 -63.20
N VAL A 45 1.86 39.10 -64.08
CA VAL A 45 2.16 39.80 -65.33
C VAL A 45 1.96 41.30 -65.15
N GLY A 46 3.04 42.08 -65.33
CA GLY A 46 3.15 43.37 -66.02
C GLY A 46 2.36 44.63 -65.56
N GLY A 47 3.09 45.73 -65.31
CA GLY A 47 2.60 47.12 -65.48
C GLY A 47 3.09 48.11 -64.41
N THR A 48 4.34 48.59 -64.47
CA THR A 48 4.76 49.97 -64.89
C THR A 48 4.38 51.14 -63.96
N GLY A 49 5.40 51.88 -63.49
CA GLY A 49 5.34 53.33 -63.30
C GLY A 49 5.67 53.87 -61.91
N ASP A 50 6.94 54.19 -61.66
CA ASP A 50 7.41 55.21 -60.70
C ASP A 50 7.34 56.61 -61.39
N PRO A 51 7.61 57.79 -60.74
CA PRO A 51 8.08 58.01 -59.36
C PRO A 51 7.49 59.23 -58.59
N GLY A 52 7.79 59.30 -57.29
CA GLY A 52 8.36 60.50 -56.66
C GLY A 52 7.49 61.34 -55.71
N ALA A 53 7.98 61.51 -54.47
CA ALA A 53 7.72 62.71 -53.67
C ALA A 53 8.95 63.03 -52.79
N GLY A 54 9.50 64.24 -52.97
CA GLY A 54 10.54 64.82 -52.14
C GLY A 54 9.97 65.86 -51.17
N GLY A 55 10.31 65.69 -49.88
CA GLY A 55 10.96 66.70 -49.01
C GLY A 55 10.27 68.02 -48.62
N GLY A 56 10.23 68.25 -47.29
CA GLY A 56 10.44 69.58 -46.64
C GLY A 56 9.27 70.09 -45.78
N THR A 57 9.24 69.93 -44.44
CA THR A 57 9.78 70.81 -43.34
C THR A 57 8.97 72.10 -43.06
N PRO A 58 9.11 72.82 -41.91
CA PRO A 58 9.31 72.45 -40.48
C PRO A 58 8.50 73.33 -39.46
N GLY A 59 8.59 73.05 -38.14
CA GLY A 59 8.36 74.07 -37.07
C GLY A 59 7.98 73.53 -35.66
N VAL A 60 8.95 73.34 -34.76
CA VAL A 60 9.25 74.09 -33.49
C VAL A 60 8.21 74.02 -32.34
N GLY A 61 8.53 73.76 -31.06
CA GLY A 61 9.80 73.48 -30.36
C GLY A 61 9.58 73.18 -28.86
N GLY A 62 10.67 73.10 -28.09
CA GLY A 62 10.65 72.99 -26.62
C GLY A 62 11.78 72.12 -26.05
N ALA A 63 12.66 72.73 -25.26
CA ALA A 63 13.96 72.20 -24.81
C ALA A 63 13.90 71.19 -23.64
N GLY A 64 14.94 70.33 -23.54
CA GLY A 64 15.31 69.62 -22.31
C GLY A 64 15.94 68.23 -22.51
N ASP A 65 17.27 68.15 -22.51
CA ASP A 65 18.09 66.93 -22.36
C ASP A 65 18.23 66.53 -20.86
N PRO A 66 18.78 65.35 -20.47
CA PRO A 66 18.20 64.01 -20.58
C PRO A 66 18.28 63.23 -19.24
N GLY A 67 17.63 62.06 -19.11
CA GLY A 67 18.01 61.12 -18.04
C GLY A 67 16.97 60.09 -17.58
N SER A 68 17.13 58.87 -18.10
CA SER A 68 16.94 57.56 -17.45
C SER A 68 15.59 57.17 -16.79
N GLY A 69 15.04 56.05 -17.27
CA GLY A 69 14.67 54.94 -16.39
C GLY A 69 13.18 54.61 -16.25
N GLY A 70 12.78 53.47 -16.82
CA GLY A 70 11.70 52.62 -16.29
C GLY A 70 10.33 52.74 -16.94
N ALA A 71 10.00 51.78 -17.81
CA ALA A 71 8.65 51.31 -18.09
C ALA A 71 8.79 49.82 -18.47
N GLY A 72 8.15 48.86 -17.82
CA GLY A 72 6.70 48.75 -17.59
C GLY A 72 6.15 47.77 -18.63
N PRO A 73 5.54 46.64 -18.23
CA PRO A 73 5.26 45.52 -19.13
C PRO A 73 4.09 45.85 -20.06
N GLY A 74 4.28 45.61 -21.36
CA GLY A 74 3.23 45.71 -22.37
C GLY A 74 2.32 44.50 -22.33
N ALA A 75 1.01 44.75 -22.22
CA ALA A 75 -0.05 43.77 -22.35
C ALA A 75 -0.19 43.25 -23.80
N GLY A 76 -0.51 41.97 -23.93
CA GLY A 76 -1.02 41.34 -25.16
C GLY A 76 -0.85 39.82 -25.10
N GLY A 77 -1.86 38.97 -25.26
CA GLY A 77 -3.29 39.15 -25.49
C GLY A 77 -3.97 37.81 -25.16
N SER A 78 -5.27 37.86 -24.86
CA SER A 78 -6.09 36.71 -24.51
C SER A 78 -6.22 35.74 -25.69
N GLY A 79 -5.59 34.57 -25.57
CA GLY A 79 -5.90 33.38 -26.36
C GLY A 79 -6.72 32.42 -25.51
N THR A 80 -8.00 32.26 -25.81
CA THR A 80 -8.86 31.22 -25.22
C THR A 80 -8.46 29.86 -25.79
N GLY A 81 -7.53 29.18 -25.10
CA GLY A 81 -7.22 27.77 -25.33
C GLY A 81 -8.21 26.91 -24.55
N GLY A 82 -8.82 25.94 -25.24
CA GLY A 82 -9.98 25.18 -24.77
C GLY A 82 -9.76 24.43 -23.45
N GLU A 83 -10.85 24.31 -22.70
CA GLU A 83 -11.03 23.38 -21.60
C GLU A 83 -10.82 21.96 -22.14
N GLY A 84 -9.59 21.45 -22.02
CA GLY A 84 -9.37 20.01 -22.03
C GLY A 84 -9.88 19.48 -20.71
N GLU A 85 -10.76 18.48 -20.74
CA GLU A 85 -11.13 17.74 -19.54
C GLU A 85 -9.86 17.27 -18.83
N GLU A 86 -9.63 17.76 -17.61
CA GLU A 86 -8.54 17.28 -16.74
C GLU A 86 -8.69 15.77 -16.60
N GLY A 87 -7.67 15.03 -17.05
CA GLY A 87 -7.57 13.60 -16.79
C GLY A 87 -7.55 13.32 -15.28
N PRO A 88 -7.78 12.06 -14.86
CA PRO A 88 -7.77 11.71 -13.45
C PRO A 88 -6.43 12.08 -12.80
N ILE A 89 -6.48 12.84 -11.70
CA ILE A 89 -5.32 13.16 -10.87
C ILE A 89 -4.79 11.87 -10.23
N THR A 90 -3.60 11.44 -10.63
CA THR A 90 -2.95 10.15 -10.25
C THR A 90 -1.66 10.39 -9.47
N GLY A 91 -1.03 9.32 -8.95
CA GLY A 91 0.21 9.45 -8.18
C GLY A 91 0.03 10.07 -6.79
N TYR A 92 -1.20 10.02 -6.25
CA TYR A 92 -1.59 10.65 -4.99
C TYR A 92 -1.83 9.59 -3.91
N PHE A 93 -1.57 9.93 -2.64
CA PHE A 93 -1.83 9.05 -1.51
C PHE A 93 -2.66 9.71 -0.42
N GLU A 94 -3.33 8.87 0.35
CA GLU A 94 -4.04 9.25 1.56
C GLU A 94 -3.79 8.18 2.64
N SER A 95 -3.41 8.61 3.83
CA SER A 95 -3.21 7.74 4.98
C SER A 95 -3.44 8.51 6.28
N GLY A 96 -4.64 8.34 6.85
CA GLY A 96 -5.06 9.13 8.01
C GLY A 96 -5.03 10.63 7.68
N PRO A 97 -4.33 11.47 8.47
CA PRO A 97 -4.21 12.90 8.18
C PRO A 97 -3.23 13.21 7.03
N TRP A 98 -2.39 12.25 6.63
CA TRP A 98 -1.36 12.49 5.62
C TRP A 98 -1.87 12.23 4.21
N HIS A 99 -1.54 13.14 3.31
CA HIS A 99 -1.96 13.06 1.92
C HIS A 99 -1.07 13.92 1.02
N GLY A 100 -0.88 13.49 -0.24
CA GLY A 100 -0.14 14.27 -1.22
C GLY A 100 0.42 13.46 -2.39
N PHE A 101 1.15 14.14 -3.28
CA PHE A 101 1.67 13.56 -4.50
C PHE A 101 3.04 12.92 -4.33
N GLY A 102 3.21 11.77 -4.98
CA GLY A 102 4.48 11.09 -5.12
C GLY A 102 5.38 11.75 -6.16
N PHE A 103 6.68 11.70 -5.94
CA PHE A 103 7.70 12.17 -6.87
C PHE A 103 8.94 11.29 -6.83
N THR A 104 9.74 11.39 -7.90
CA THR A 104 11.08 10.81 -7.97
C THR A 104 12.10 11.91 -8.29
N SER A 105 13.32 11.78 -7.77
CA SER A 105 14.42 12.71 -8.06
C SER A 105 15.75 11.98 -8.04
N LEU A 106 16.73 12.52 -8.76
CA LEU A 106 18.13 12.08 -8.71
C LEU A 106 18.96 13.20 -8.11
N PHE A 107 20.07 12.84 -7.44
CA PHE A 107 21.02 13.81 -6.92
C PHE A 107 22.44 13.27 -7.07
N SER A 108 23.39 14.11 -7.46
CA SER A 108 24.81 13.76 -7.49
C SER A 108 25.71 14.99 -7.46
N SER A 109 26.92 14.85 -6.90
CA SER A 109 28.01 15.80 -7.06
C SER A 109 28.56 15.84 -8.49
N ASP A 110 28.26 14.84 -9.32
CA ASP A 110 28.65 14.77 -10.72
C ASP A 110 27.50 15.20 -11.64
N ALA A 111 27.73 16.24 -12.46
CA ALA A 111 26.72 16.78 -13.38
C ALA A 111 26.18 15.77 -14.41
N ASN A 112 26.92 14.68 -14.67
CA ASN A 112 26.55 13.60 -15.59
C ASN A 112 26.78 12.23 -14.95
N SER A 113 26.26 12.04 -13.74
CA SER A 113 26.45 10.80 -12.97
C SER A 113 26.00 9.54 -13.72
N GLY A 114 25.04 9.63 -14.64
CA GLY A 114 24.47 8.46 -15.31
C GLY A 114 23.52 7.65 -14.42
N ASN A 115 23.06 8.24 -13.31
CA ASN A 115 22.03 7.67 -12.47
C ASN A 115 20.72 7.49 -13.24
N THR A 116 19.96 6.46 -12.89
CA THR A 116 18.64 6.18 -13.49
C THR A 116 17.59 5.99 -12.40
N ILE A 117 16.35 6.36 -12.71
CA ILE A 117 15.17 6.05 -11.92
C ILE A 117 13.97 5.88 -12.86
N GLU A 118 13.19 4.83 -12.63
CA GLU A 118 11.96 4.52 -13.35
C GLU A 118 10.87 4.13 -12.33
N PRO A 119 9.65 4.70 -12.43
CA PRO A 119 9.24 5.72 -13.40
C PRO A 119 9.83 7.12 -13.05
N PRO A 120 9.85 8.08 -13.99
CA PRO A 120 10.36 9.43 -13.76
C PRO A 120 9.39 10.32 -12.94
N ASN A 121 8.16 9.87 -12.76
CA ASN A 121 7.14 10.41 -11.88
C ASN A 121 6.05 9.32 -11.66
N PHE A 122 5.04 9.60 -10.84
CA PHE A 122 3.93 8.68 -10.61
C PHE A 122 2.63 9.07 -11.34
N GLU A 123 2.73 9.87 -12.41
CA GLU A 123 1.60 10.17 -13.28
C GLU A 123 1.12 8.89 -13.96
N GLY A 124 -0.19 8.68 -14.02
CA GLY A 124 -0.83 7.45 -14.50
C GLY A 124 -0.84 6.29 -13.48
N VAL A 125 -0.27 6.47 -12.29
CA VAL A 125 -0.35 5.47 -11.21
C VAL A 125 -1.65 5.69 -10.42
N GLU A 126 -2.69 4.95 -10.80
CA GLU A 126 -4.04 5.04 -10.22
C GLU A 126 -4.17 4.30 -8.87
N THR A 127 -3.34 3.30 -8.63
CA THR A 127 -3.41 2.44 -7.44
C THR A 127 -2.02 2.23 -6.83
N TRP A 128 -1.98 2.11 -5.51
CA TRP A 128 -0.81 1.62 -4.78
C TRP A 128 -0.58 0.12 -5.06
N PRO A 129 0.67 -0.38 -5.01
CA PRO A 129 1.86 0.28 -4.49
C PRO A 129 2.62 1.14 -5.51
N MET A 130 3.34 2.14 -5.01
CA MET A 130 4.20 2.98 -5.84
C MET A 130 5.62 2.40 -5.87
N CYS A 131 6.02 1.91 -7.04
CA CYS A 131 7.30 1.24 -7.23
C CYS A 131 8.28 2.11 -7.99
N ALA A 132 9.55 2.07 -7.60
CA ALA A 132 10.64 2.67 -8.35
C ALA A 132 11.85 1.76 -8.37
N LYS A 133 12.58 1.77 -9.47
CA LYS A 133 13.83 1.04 -9.66
C LYS A 133 14.84 1.89 -10.42
N GLY A 134 16.11 1.56 -10.29
CA GLY A 134 17.15 2.27 -11.01
C GLY A 134 18.54 1.89 -10.55
N THR A 135 19.52 2.62 -11.08
CA THR A 135 20.94 2.41 -10.82
C THR A 135 21.58 3.74 -10.43
N ILE A 136 22.30 3.74 -9.32
CA ILE A 136 23.11 4.88 -8.86
C ILE A 136 24.56 4.56 -9.16
N LYS A 137 25.23 5.48 -9.86
CA LYS A 137 26.65 5.40 -10.17
C LYS A 137 27.48 5.97 -9.02
N PRO A 138 28.65 5.36 -8.75
CA PRO A 138 29.58 5.91 -7.77
C PRO A 138 30.05 7.30 -8.22
N PRO A 139 30.21 8.25 -7.29
CA PRO A 139 30.71 9.58 -7.61
C PRO A 139 32.18 9.52 -8.08
N SER A 140 32.56 10.45 -8.94
CA SER A 140 33.90 10.51 -9.55
C SER A 140 34.98 11.10 -8.62
N GLU A 141 34.58 11.89 -7.64
CA GLU A 141 35.47 12.56 -6.68
C GLU A 141 35.45 11.90 -5.29
N PRO A 142 36.58 11.91 -4.57
CA PRO A 142 36.62 11.56 -3.14
C PRO A 142 35.63 12.42 -2.35
N ASP A 143 34.90 11.81 -1.41
CA ASP A 143 33.80 12.44 -0.64
C ASP A 143 32.59 12.91 -1.47
N GLY A 144 32.51 12.52 -2.74
CA GLY A 144 31.35 12.79 -3.59
C GLY A 144 30.09 12.08 -3.09
N TRP A 145 28.93 12.56 -3.55
CA TRP A 145 27.63 12.03 -3.16
C TRP A 145 26.79 11.73 -4.40
N SER A 146 26.02 10.65 -4.37
CA SER A 146 25.18 10.23 -5.49
C SER A 146 24.01 9.40 -4.97
N GLY A 147 22.82 9.60 -5.52
CA GLY A 147 21.65 8.84 -5.10
C GLY A 147 20.37 9.14 -5.88
N ALA A 148 19.31 8.48 -5.42
CA ALA A 148 17.96 8.59 -5.92
C ALA A 148 16.97 8.75 -4.75
N LEU A 149 15.91 9.53 -4.99
CA LEU A 149 14.87 9.87 -4.04
C LEU A 149 13.53 9.42 -4.60
N VAL A 150 12.72 8.79 -3.77
CA VAL A 150 11.30 8.53 -4.02
C VAL A 150 10.54 9.08 -2.83
N GLY A 151 9.70 10.08 -3.03
CA GLY A 151 9.09 10.80 -1.91
C GLY A 151 7.66 11.23 -2.16
N TRP A 152 7.03 11.75 -1.12
CA TRP A 152 5.65 12.23 -1.13
C TRP A 152 5.49 13.52 -0.32
N GLY A 153 4.65 14.44 -0.78
CA GLY A 153 4.09 15.48 0.07
C GLY A 153 3.12 14.88 1.09
N ILE A 154 3.13 15.31 2.35
CA ILE A 154 2.32 14.68 3.42
C ILE A 154 1.18 15.56 3.95
N ASN A 155 1.01 16.75 3.39
CA ASN A 155 -0.14 17.62 3.58
C ASN A 155 -0.31 18.47 2.31
N GLN A 156 -0.77 17.87 1.22
CA GLN A 156 -0.84 18.51 -0.09
C GLN A 156 -2.16 18.15 -0.77
N GLU A 157 -3.02 19.13 -1.03
CA GLU A 157 -4.34 18.94 -1.61
C GLU A 157 -4.33 18.21 -2.96
N ARG A 158 -5.38 17.43 -3.24
CA ARG A 158 -5.55 16.68 -4.50
C ARG A 158 -6.05 17.57 -5.64
N VAL A 159 -5.27 18.58 -5.96
CA VAL A 159 -5.50 19.48 -7.10
C VAL A 159 -4.19 19.70 -7.85
N GLU A 160 -4.27 19.96 -9.15
CA GLU A 160 -3.08 20.22 -9.96
C GLU A 160 -2.27 21.38 -9.34
N ASN A 161 -0.95 21.21 -9.26
CA ASN A 161 -0.03 22.24 -8.77
C ASN A 161 -0.27 22.70 -7.32
N ALA A 162 -0.95 21.89 -6.50
CA ALA A 162 -1.14 22.16 -5.07
C ALA A 162 0.20 22.42 -4.36
N PRO A 163 0.33 23.52 -3.58
CA PRO A 163 1.53 23.76 -2.79
C PRO A 163 1.69 22.71 -1.70
N LEU A 164 2.92 22.47 -1.26
CA LEU A 164 3.18 21.66 -0.06
C LEU A 164 2.69 22.41 1.18
N GLY A 165 1.82 21.78 1.94
CA GLY A 165 1.53 22.14 3.32
C GLY A 165 2.49 21.47 4.29
N THR A 166 2.30 21.73 5.58
CA THR A 166 3.09 21.13 6.67
C THR A 166 2.19 20.43 7.67
N VAL A 167 2.71 19.39 8.31
CA VAL A 167 2.08 18.70 9.44
C VAL A 167 3.07 18.64 10.60
N THR A 168 2.61 18.91 11.81
CA THR A 168 3.40 18.66 13.03
C THR A 168 3.06 17.26 13.52
N PRO A 169 4.05 16.35 13.65
CA PRO A 169 3.80 15.02 14.19
C PRO A 169 3.17 15.04 15.58
N THR A 170 2.27 14.09 15.80
CA THR A 170 1.52 13.88 17.04
C THR A 170 1.76 12.51 17.68
N LYS A 171 2.48 11.62 16.99
CA LYS A 171 2.77 10.25 17.39
C LYS A 171 4.28 10.01 17.49
N GLU A 172 4.67 8.79 17.84
CA GLU A 172 6.06 8.44 18.17
C GLU A 172 6.96 8.20 16.94
N GLY A 173 6.40 7.96 15.75
CA GLY A 173 7.20 7.71 14.56
C GLY A 173 6.41 7.42 13.29
N ILE A 174 7.11 6.87 12.31
CA ILE A 174 6.58 6.56 10.98
C ILE A 174 6.43 5.05 10.83
N ILE A 175 5.25 4.63 10.40
CA ILE A 175 5.01 3.30 9.86
C ILE A 175 5.23 3.38 8.35
N LEU A 176 6.19 2.61 7.85
CA LEU A 176 6.50 2.47 6.44
C LEU A 176 6.26 1.03 6.01
N ASP A 177 5.34 0.82 5.07
CA ASP A 177 5.21 -0.46 4.39
C ASP A 177 5.99 -0.41 3.06
N ILE A 178 7.13 -1.11 3.00
CA ILE A 178 8.07 -1.11 1.88
C ILE A 178 8.53 -2.52 1.52
N GLN A 179 8.38 -2.90 0.26
CA GLN A 179 8.99 -4.11 -0.30
C GLN A 179 10.29 -3.75 -1.01
N ASN A 180 11.44 -3.97 -0.35
CA ASN A 180 12.76 -3.83 -0.97
C ASN A 180 13.15 -5.12 -1.70
N LYS A 181 13.27 -5.06 -3.03
CA LYS A 181 13.56 -6.20 -3.91
C LYS A 181 15.04 -6.32 -4.28
N SER A 182 15.84 -5.27 -4.06
CA SER A 182 17.25 -5.23 -4.49
C SER A 182 18.27 -5.42 -3.37
N ALA A 183 17.82 -5.62 -2.12
CA ALA A 183 18.68 -5.71 -0.93
C ALA A 183 19.65 -4.51 -0.75
N THR A 184 19.32 -3.36 -1.36
CA THR A 184 20.08 -2.12 -1.18
C THR A 184 19.76 -1.52 0.17
N GLN A 185 20.77 -0.99 0.86
CA GLN A 185 20.56 -0.20 2.09
C GLN A 185 19.72 1.04 1.75
N LEU A 186 18.53 1.13 2.33
CA LEU A 186 17.65 2.29 2.17
C LEU A 186 17.68 3.18 3.42
N ARG A 187 17.34 4.45 3.20
CA ARG A 187 17.14 5.44 4.26
C ARG A 187 15.76 6.06 4.13
N LEU A 188 15.15 6.36 5.25
CA LEU A 188 13.96 7.20 5.30
C LEU A 188 14.40 8.61 5.71
N GLN A 189 14.06 9.61 4.91
CA GLN A 189 14.21 11.02 5.24
C GLN A 189 12.84 11.64 5.50
N ILE A 190 12.76 12.42 6.56
CA ILE A 190 11.72 13.40 6.81
C ILE A 190 12.31 14.78 6.56
N GLN A 191 11.51 15.70 6.05
CA GLN A 191 11.98 17.06 5.84
C GLN A 191 10.93 18.11 6.14
N GLY A 192 11.42 19.26 6.61
CA GLY A 192 10.63 20.46 6.83
C GLY A 192 10.37 21.23 5.52
N PRO A 193 9.60 22.33 5.58
CA PRO A 193 9.23 23.12 4.41
C PRO A 193 10.43 23.61 3.60
N ASP A 194 11.56 23.92 4.24
CA ASP A 194 12.76 24.42 3.55
C ASP A 194 13.79 23.32 3.26
N GLY A 195 13.46 22.04 3.49
CA GLY A 195 14.39 20.92 3.34
C GLY A 195 15.00 20.77 1.96
N ALA A 196 14.35 21.30 0.92
CA ALA A 196 14.91 21.36 -0.43
C ALA A 196 16.15 22.27 -0.56
N THR A 197 16.31 23.26 0.33
CA THR A 197 17.38 24.26 0.27
C THR A 197 18.24 24.33 1.52
N ASP A 198 17.73 23.87 2.68
CA ASP A 198 18.44 23.83 3.95
C ASP A 198 18.69 22.38 4.40
N ALA A 199 19.96 22.03 4.60
CA ALA A 199 20.36 20.71 5.11
C ALA A 199 19.92 20.48 6.57
N ASN A 200 19.75 21.55 7.36
CA ASN A 200 19.30 21.45 8.74
C ASN A 200 17.81 21.12 8.88
N GLN A 201 17.07 21.13 7.77
CA GLN A 201 15.66 20.72 7.70
C GLN A 201 15.46 19.36 7.03
N ARG A 202 16.52 18.56 6.94
CA ARG A 202 16.49 17.18 6.43
C ARG A 202 17.00 16.28 7.53
N TRP A 203 16.16 15.37 8.01
CA TRP A 203 16.57 14.34 8.95
C TRP A 203 16.38 12.98 8.32
N CYS A 204 17.30 12.06 8.55
CA CYS A 204 17.23 10.71 8.02
C CYS A 204 17.44 9.66 9.10
N ALA A 205 16.94 8.45 8.83
CA ALA A 205 17.12 7.25 9.61
C ALA A 205 17.41 6.06 8.67
N GLU A 206 18.28 5.16 9.09
CA GLU A 206 18.55 3.94 8.34
C GLU A 206 17.39 2.94 8.51
N ILE A 207 16.87 2.43 7.38
CA ILE A 207 15.76 1.45 7.37
C ILE A 207 16.19 0.08 6.86
N GLY A 208 17.49 -0.07 6.52
CA GLY A 208 18.11 -1.34 6.23
C GLY A 208 17.99 -1.78 4.76
N ALA A 209 18.64 -2.91 4.46
CA ALA A 209 18.51 -3.67 3.22
C ALA A 209 17.37 -4.71 3.26
N THR A 210 16.50 -4.63 4.27
CA THR A 210 15.63 -5.76 4.63
C THR A 210 14.43 -5.87 3.71
N SER A 211 13.99 -7.10 3.42
CA SER A 211 12.75 -7.41 2.72
C SER A 211 11.51 -7.37 3.63
N ASN A 212 11.63 -6.78 4.83
CA ASN A 212 10.50 -6.65 5.75
C ASN A 212 9.50 -5.67 5.17
N PRO A 213 8.26 -6.11 4.88
CA PRO A 213 7.28 -5.23 4.27
C PRO A 213 6.90 -4.12 5.22
N SER A 214 6.97 -4.22 6.54
CA SER A 214 6.60 -3.10 7.41
C SER A 214 7.57 -2.81 8.54
N LEU A 215 7.84 -1.52 8.69
CA LEU A 215 8.84 -0.94 9.58
C LEU A 215 8.18 0.14 10.42
N PHE A 216 8.54 0.20 11.70
CA PHE A 216 8.34 1.38 12.52
C PHE A 216 9.67 2.10 12.66
N VAL A 217 9.72 3.36 12.22
CA VAL A 217 10.88 4.24 12.32
C VAL A 217 10.54 5.32 13.33
N ALA A 218 11.03 5.16 14.57
CA ALA A 218 10.77 6.10 15.64
C ALA A 218 11.38 7.48 15.32
N TYR A 219 10.69 8.57 15.65
CA TYR A 219 11.18 9.92 15.39
C TYR A 219 12.53 10.21 16.05
N GLU A 220 12.82 9.58 17.18
CA GLU A 220 14.10 9.69 17.89
C GLU A 220 15.31 9.12 17.13
N THR A 221 15.09 8.28 16.10
CA THR A 221 16.19 7.75 15.27
C THR A 221 16.57 8.69 14.13
N PHE A 222 15.77 9.73 13.87
CA PHE A 222 16.02 10.69 12.81
C PHE A 222 17.05 11.73 13.24
N ASN A 223 18.06 11.92 12.40
CA ASN A 223 19.13 12.88 12.63
C ASN A 223 19.46 13.60 11.31
N THR A 224 19.91 14.86 11.36
CA THR A 224 20.40 15.57 10.15
C THR A 224 21.63 14.94 9.52
N GLU A 225 22.23 13.98 10.21
CA GLU A 225 23.41 13.22 9.82
C GLU A 225 23.22 11.74 10.18
N CYS A 226 22.64 10.94 9.28
CA CYS A 226 22.35 9.53 9.53
C CYS A 226 23.50 8.56 9.20
N TRP A 227 24.75 9.04 9.25
CA TRP A 227 25.95 8.21 9.15
C TRP A 227 26.73 8.22 10.47
N ALA A 228 27.50 7.15 10.73
CA ALA A 228 28.26 7.01 11.97
C ALA A 228 29.36 8.09 12.07
N GLY A 229 29.44 8.77 13.22
CA GLY A 229 30.53 9.71 13.55
C GLY A 229 30.24 11.20 13.33
N GLY A 230 28.98 11.56 13.05
CA GLY A 230 28.55 12.94 12.78
C GLY A 230 28.25 13.84 13.98
N ASN A 231 28.09 15.15 13.72
CA ASN A 231 27.62 16.18 14.64
C ASN A 231 26.15 16.60 14.38
N GLY A 232 25.39 15.76 13.66
CA GLY A 232 24.02 16.09 13.27
C GLY A 232 23.05 16.24 14.45
N LYS A 233 21.95 16.94 14.17
CA LYS A 233 20.90 17.27 15.15
C LYS A 233 19.78 16.24 15.10
N ALA A 234 19.34 15.77 16.26
CA ALA A 234 18.16 14.93 16.37
C ALA A 234 16.92 15.70 15.91
N TYR A 235 15.98 15.00 15.28
CA TYR A 235 14.65 15.54 15.02
C TYR A 235 13.92 15.79 16.34
N ASN A 236 13.27 16.95 16.47
CA ASN A 236 12.70 17.44 17.72
C ASN A 236 11.24 17.91 17.55
N GLY A 237 10.51 17.30 16.63
CA GLY A 237 9.08 17.59 16.40
C GLY A 237 8.82 18.81 15.52
N GLU A 238 9.79 19.22 14.70
CA GLU A 238 9.62 20.29 13.73
C GLU A 238 8.53 19.96 12.69
N PRO A 239 7.77 20.94 12.17
CA PRO A 239 6.80 20.69 11.11
C PRO A 239 7.43 20.04 9.88
N LEU A 240 6.77 19.01 9.34
CA LEU A 240 7.22 18.24 8.19
C LEU A 240 6.36 18.52 6.97
N SER A 241 6.97 18.56 5.79
CA SER A 241 6.29 18.77 4.50
C SER A 241 6.32 17.52 3.61
N GLN A 242 7.35 16.68 3.75
CA GLN A 242 7.57 15.51 2.88
C GLN A 242 8.25 14.35 3.61
N ILE A 243 8.01 13.14 3.08
CA ILE A 243 8.68 11.89 3.46
C ILE A 243 9.32 11.28 2.22
N ILE A 244 10.55 10.80 2.34
CA ILE A 244 11.39 10.40 1.20
C ILE A 244 12.15 9.11 1.52
N VAL A 245 12.02 8.08 0.69
CA VAL A 245 12.89 6.91 0.68
C VAL A 245 14.08 7.17 -0.23
N GLN A 246 15.28 6.87 0.26
CA GLN A 246 16.53 7.14 -0.45
C GLN A 246 17.34 5.87 -0.67
N ALA A 247 17.86 5.73 -1.88
CA ALA A 247 18.98 4.86 -2.21
C ALA A 247 20.18 5.74 -2.54
N GLN A 248 21.36 5.37 -2.06
CA GLN A 248 22.58 6.19 -2.23
C GLN A 248 23.80 5.32 -2.50
N SER A 249 24.81 5.91 -3.14
CA SER A 249 26.14 5.31 -3.24
C SER A 249 26.77 5.17 -1.86
N ILE A 250 27.59 4.14 -1.70
CA ILE A 250 28.45 4.00 -0.51
C ILE A 250 29.70 4.86 -0.73
N PRO A 251 30.12 5.70 0.23
CA PRO A 251 31.36 6.45 0.14
C PRO A 251 32.53 5.53 -0.22
N ASP A 252 33.41 5.99 -1.13
CA ASP A 252 34.59 5.26 -1.62
C ASP A 252 34.32 3.92 -2.34
N SER A 253 33.05 3.58 -2.60
CA SER A 253 32.70 2.43 -3.43
C SER A 253 32.83 2.75 -4.90
N THR A 254 33.37 1.82 -5.69
CA THR A 254 33.41 1.90 -7.16
C THR A 254 32.30 1.11 -7.82
N ALA A 255 31.36 0.55 -7.05
CA ALA A 255 30.28 -0.30 -7.55
C ALA A 255 28.97 0.50 -7.72
N ASP A 256 28.24 0.16 -8.78
CA ASP A 256 26.86 0.61 -8.98
C ASP A 256 25.96 0.12 -7.83
N VAL A 257 25.03 0.98 -7.39
CA VAL A 257 23.97 0.61 -6.44
C VAL A 257 22.66 0.49 -7.20
N ASN A 258 22.12 -0.73 -7.29
CA ASN A 258 20.84 -1.00 -7.94
C ASN A 258 19.72 -1.02 -6.91
N PHE A 259 18.73 -0.13 -7.06
CA PHE A 259 17.53 -0.14 -6.22
C PHE A 259 16.31 -0.66 -6.98
N ASP A 260 15.45 -1.40 -6.29
CA ASP A 260 14.11 -1.79 -6.75
C ASP A 260 13.26 -1.95 -5.49
N PHE A 261 12.30 -1.08 -5.30
CA PHE A 261 11.39 -1.18 -4.18
C PHE A 261 9.99 -0.65 -4.51
N CYS A 262 9.01 -1.13 -3.76
CA CYS A 262 7.64 -0.63 -3.78
C CYS A 262 7.25 -0.14 -2.40
N VAL A 263 6.67 1.05 -2.30
CA VAL A 263 6.08 1.55 -1.06
C VAL A 263 4.57 1.28 -1.12
N ASN A 264 4.07 0.54 -0.14
CA ASN A 264 2.68 0.08 -0.04
C ASN A 264 1.86 0.93 0.94
N ASN A 265 2.49 1.56 1.93
CA ASN A 265 1.84 2.51 2.85
C ASN A 265 2.88 3.41 3.54
N ILE A 266 2.47 4.64 3.85
CA ILE A 266 3.21 5.58 4.70
C ILE A 266 2.21 6.19 5.68
N SER A 267 2.46 6.08 6.98
CA SER A 267 1.57 6.65 7.99
C SER A 267 2.29 6.99 9.29
N GLU A 268 1.69 7.84 10.11
CA GLU A 268 2.18 8.14 11.45
C GLU A 268 1.70 7.09 12.47
N GLY A 269 2.56 6.66 13.41
CA GLY A 269 2.26 5.58 14.39
C GLY A 269 2.95 5.70 15.77
N ASN A 270 2.49 4.92 16.75
CA ASN A 270 3.02 4.85 18.13
C ASN A 270 3.75 3.51 18.39
N GLY A 271 4.74 3.13 17.57
CA GLY A 271 5.50 1.88 17.75
C GLY A 271 4.78 0.59 17.32
N ASN A 272 3.45 0.58 17.32
CA ASN A 272 2.65 -0.53 16.84
C ASN A 272 2.61 -0.50 15.30
N ILE A 273 3.43 -1.33 14.66
CA ILE A 273 3.36 -1.56 13.21
C ILE A 273 1.97 -2.14 12.90
N PRO A 274 1.12 -1.48 12.08
CA PRO A 274 -0.12 -2.05 11.60
C PRO A 274 0.23 -3.35 10.91
N THR A 275 -0.43 -4.41 11.35
CA THR A 275 -0.32 -5.73 10.79
C THR A 275 -0.45 -5.74 9.27
N VAL A 276 0.63 -6.00 8.55
CA VAL A 276 0.57 -6.19 7.11
C VAL A 276 0.24 -7.64 6.82
N GLY A 277 -1.00 -7.84 6.38
CA GLY A 277 -1.40 -9.06 5.70
C GLY A 277 -0.79 -9.14 4.32
N CYS A 278 -1.39 -9.90 3.43
CA CYS A 278 -1.02 -9.93 2.02
C CYS A 278 -2.08 -9.19 1.17
N ASP A 279 -1.68 -8.72 0.00
CA ASP A 279 -2.53 -7.94 -0.89
C ASP A 279 -3.62 -8.82 -1.55
N VAL A 280 -4.86 -8.31 -1.51
CA VAL A 280 -6.06 -8.95 -2.11
C VAL A 280 -6.84 -8.00 -3.03
N SER A 281 -6.35 -6.77 -3.22
CA SER A 281 -6.97 -5.74 -4.07
C SER A 281 -6.94 -6.13 -5.55
N GLY A 282 -5.86 -6.81 -5.97
CA GLY A 282 -5.67 -7.35 -7.31
C GLY A 282 -6.47 -8.62 -7.63
N ALA A 283 -6.18 -9.18 -8.80
CA ALA A 283 -6.75 -10.46 -9.24
C ALA A 283 -6.30 -11.61 -8.32
N PRO A 284 -7.14 -12.65 -8.13
CA PRO A 284 -6.77 -13.78 -7.30
C PRO A 284 -5.57 -14.54 -7.87
N ALA A 285 -4.75 -15.09 -6.98
CA ALA A 285 -3.65 -15.95 -7.38
C ALA A 285 -4.18 -17.09 -8.26
N GLY A 286 -3.52 -17.29 -9.41
CA GLY A 286 -3.86 -18.35 -10.35
C GLY A 286 -3.73 -19.74 -9.70
N GLY A 287 -4.46 -20.71 -10.25
CA GLY A 287 -4.44 -22.06 -9.72
C GLY A 287 -5.35 -23.00 -10.48
N GLN A 288 -5.79 -24.05 -9.79
CA GLN A 288 -6.78 -24.97 -10.33
C GLN A 288 -8.16 -24.32 -10.32
N SER A 289 -9.01 -24.76 -11.23
CA SER A 289 -10.42 -24.38 -11.27
C SER A 289 -11.30 -25.63 -11.30
N GLY A 290 -12.46 -25.57 -10.66
CA GLY A 290 -13.37 -26.70 -10.62
C GLY A 290 -14.65 -26.42 -9.87
N THR A 291 -15.46 -27.47 -9.69
CA THR A 291 -16.67 -27.41 -8.87
C THR A 291 -16.71 -28.58 -7.89
N LEU A 292 -16.91 -28.26 -6.61
CA LEU A 292 -17.26 -29.23 -5.58
C LEU A 292 -18.77 -29.25 -5.44
N SER A 293 -19.40 -30.40 -5.61
CA SER A 293 -20.86 -30.55 -5.59
C SER A 293 -21.30 -31.36 -4.38
N SER A 294 -22.46 -31.02 -3.81
CA SER A 294 -23.01 -31.75 -2.66
C SER A 294 -23.23 -33.25 -2.93
N GLY A 295 -23.45 -33.64 -4.18
CA GLY A 295 -23.61 -35.05 -4.59
C GLY A 295 -22.32 -35.89 -4.51
N GLY A 296 -21.16 -35.26 -4.39
CA GLY A 296 -19.87 -35.96 -4.31
C GLY A 296 -19.33 -36.14 -2.89
N GLY A 297 -20.15 -35.89 -1.85
CA GLY A 297 -19.81 -36.09 -0.45
C GLY A 297 -19.73 -34.80 0.37
N ALA A 298 -19.85 -34.92 1.69
CA ALA A 298 -20.01 -33.78 2.58
C ALA A 298 -18.68 -33.06 2.94
N PHE A 299 -17.54 -33.72 2.73
CA PHE A 299 -16.19 -33.22 3.09
C PHE A 299 -15.19 -33.29 1.92
N GLN A 300 -15.64 -32.88 0.73
CA GLN A 300 -14.78 -32.79 -0.45
C GLN A 300 -13.72 -31.71 -0.25
N ARG A 301 -12.48 -32.03 -0.66
CA ARG A 301 -11.32 -31.15 -0.62
C ARG A 301 -10.50 -31.30 -1.89
N VAL A 302 -10.02 -30.18 -2.42
CA VAL A 302 -9.10 -30.15 -3.57
C VAL A 302 -8.09 -29.03 -3.40
N THR A 303 -6.90 -29.19 -3.97
CA THR A 303 -5.92 -28.08 -4.05
C THR A 303 -6.43 -27.03 -5.03
N ALA A 304 -6.58 -25.79 -4.56
CA ALA A 304 -7.00 -24.66 -5.36
C ALA A 304 -5.80 -23.86 -5.87
N VAL A 305 -4.78 -23.64 -5.04
CA VAL A 305 -3.52 -22.93 -5.38
C VAL A 305 -2.33 -23.85 -5.15
N ASN A 306 -1.50 -24.03 -6.18
CA ASN A 306 -0.33 -24.92 -6.18
C ASN A 306 1.00 -24.20 -5.80
N GLY A 307 0.94 -22.99 -5.25
CA GLY A 307 2.12 -22.24 -4.81
C GLY A 307 2.67 -22.74 -3.47
N PRO A 308 3.82 -22.23 -3.01
CA PRO A 308 4.21 -22.30 -1.60
C PRO A 308 3.67 -21.06 -0.85
N PRO A 309 2.77 -21.21 0.14
CA PRO A 309 2.13 -22.46 0.57
C PRO A 309 0.98 -22.88 -0.37
N THR A 310 0.68 -24.18 -0.42
CA THR A 310 -0.50 -24.62 -1.15
C THR A 310 -1.75 -24.23 -0.37
N ILE A 311 -2.81 -23.90 -1.09
CA ILE A 311 -4.11 -23.57 -0.51
C ILE A 311 -5.11 -24.56 -1.07
N ALA A 312 -5.82 -25.24 -0.18
CA ALA A 312 -6.91 -26.13 -0.57
C ALA A 312 -8.26 -25.46 -0.36
N ILE A 313 -9.29 -25.97 -1.01
CA ILE A 313 -10.67 -25.54 -0.83
C ILE A 313 -11.55 -26.73 -0.45
N GLN A 314 -12.55 -26.48 0.38
CA GLN A 314 -13.49 -27.49 0.86
C GLN A 314 -14.94 -27.05 0.79
N ASN A 315 -15.84 -28.02 0.56
CA ASN A 315 -17.28 -27.81 0.71
C ASN A 315 -17.72 -27.83 2.18
N ASN A 316 -17.22 -28.79 2.96
CA ASN A 316 -17.39 -28.86 4.42
C ASN A 316 -18.85 -28.69 4.89
N ILE A 317 -19.73 -29.53 4.36
CA ILE A 317 -21.13 -29.66 4.77
C ILE A 317 -21.17 -30.63 5.96
N PHE A 318 -21.38 -30.13 7.18
CA PHE A 318 -21.21 -30.96 8.38
C PHE A 318 -22.48 -31.17 9.22
N SER A 319 -23.48 -30.29 9.16
CA SER A 319 -24.69 -30.41 10.01
C SER A 319 -25.93 -30.95 9.28
N GLY A 320 -25.86 -31.11 7.95
CA GLY A 320 -27.03 -31.46 7.13
C GLY A 320 -28.13 -30.38 7.14
N GLY A 321 -29.31 -30.68 6.58
CA GLY A 321 -30.41 -29.70 6.49
C GLY A 321 -30.26 -28.67 5.35
N GLY A 322 -29.37 -28.95 4.39
CA GLY A 322 -29.12 -28.15 3.21
C GLY A 322 -28.02 -28.74 2.34
N SER A 323 -27.89 -28.19 1.13
CA SER A 323 -26.79 -28.46 0.21
C SER A 323 -26.32 -27.17 -0.45
N TYR A 324 -25.08 -27.19 -0.95
CA TYR A 324 -24.54 -26.15 -1.83
C TYR A 324 -23.39 -26.72 -2.65
N ASN A 325 -23.09 -26.01 -3.73
CA ASN A 325 -21.92 -26.24 -4.56
C ASN A 325 -20.91 -25.10 -4.36
N ILE A 326 -19.64 -25.39 -4.63
CA ILE A 326 -18.59 -24.39 -4.70
C ILE A 326 -17.99 -24.44 -6.10
N THR A 327 -17.94 -23.30 -6.79
CA THR A 327 -17.12 -23.15 -8.01
C THR A 327 -15.91 -22.31 -7.66
N TYR A 328 -14.72 -22.82 -7.91
CA TYR A 328 -13.45 -22.17 -7.53
C TYR A 328 -12.54 -21.96 -8.74
N ASN A 329 -11.69 -20.94 -8.62
CA ASN A 329 -10.63 -20.63 -9.56
C ASN A 329 -9.47 -20.00 -8.79
N GLY A 330 -8.41 -20.77 -8.58
CA GLY A 330 -7.27 -20.36 -7.77
C GLY A 330 -7.70 -19.92 -6.37
N ALA A 331 -7.29 -18.72 -5.95
CA ALA A 331 -7.63 -18.15 -4.66
C ALA A 331 -9.01 -17.44 -4.60
N SER A 332 -9.94 -17.82 -5.47
CA SER A 332 -11.32 -17.32 -5.44
C SER A 332 -12.33 -18.48 -5.48
N PHE A 333 -13.50 -18.28 -4.88
CA PHE A 333 -14.62 -19.20 -5.05
C PHE A 333 -15.97 -18.54 -4.84
N SER A 334 -17.01 -19.15 -5.42
CA SER A 334 -18.41 -18.77 -5.22
C SER A 334 -19.24 -19.94 -4.74
N VAL A 335 -20.15 -19.67 -3.79
CA VAL A 335 -21.15 -20.62 -3.32
C VAL A 335 -22.37 -20.53 -4.22
N THR A 336 -22.81 -21.65 -4.78
CA THR A 336 -23.94 -21.74 -5.70
C THR A 336 -24.90 -22.86 -5.30
N ASN A 337 -26.11 -22.85 -5.84
CA ASN A 337 -27.14 -23.89 -5.60
C ASN A 337 -27.42 -24.16 -4.11
N PHE A 338 -27.44 -23.10 -3.30
CA PHE A 338 -27.70 -23.22 -1.87
C PHE A 338 -29.18 -23.57 -1.62
N SER A 339 -29.43 -24.59 -0.79
CA SER A 339 -30.77 -25.07 -0.42
C SER A 339 -30.99 -25.16 1.09
N GLY A 340 -30.07 -24.62 1.89
CA GLY A 340 -30.10 -24.72 3.35
C GLY A 340 -31.20 -23.89 4.01
N ASN A 341 -31.73 -24.43 5.10
CA ASN A 341 -32.68 -23.72 5.96
C ASN A 341 -32.55 -24.22 7.40
N ARG A 342 -31.58 -23.68 8.13
CA ARG A 342 -31.36 -23.99 9.56
C ARG A 342 -31.62 -22.76 10.45
N PRO A 343 -32.12 -22.95 11.69
CA PRO A 343 -32.21 -21.88 12.66
C PRO A 343 -30.81 -21.33 13.02
N THR A 344 -30.67 -20.01 13.15
CA THR A 344 -29.39 -19.38 13.55
C THR A 344 -28.97 -19.68 14.99
N THR A 345 -29.84 -20.33 15.77
CA THR A 345 -29.54 -20.86 17.11
C THR A 345 -28.87 -22.24 17.09
N ASP A 346 -28.82 -22.90 15.93
CA ASP A 346 -28.14 -24.18 15.74
C ASP A 346 -26.82 -23.99 14.98
N ALA A 347 -26.06 -25.07 14.79
CA ALA A 347 -24.92 -25.08 13.87
C ALA A 347 -25.33 -24.74 12.42
N PRO A 348 -24.44 -24.11 11.62
CA PRO A 348 -24.70 -23.81 10.20
C PRO A 348 -24.82 -25.10 9.38
N VAL A 349 -25.33 -25.01 8.15
CA VAL A 349 -25.38 -26.17 7.23
C VAL A 349 -23.97 -26.71 6.97
N GLY A 350 -23.03 -25.78 6.79
CA GLY A 350 -21.61 -26.06 6.64
C GLY A 350 -20.81 -24.79 6.49
N TYR A 351 -19.52 -24.96 6.19
CA TYR A 351 -18.54 -23.90 6.13
C TYR A 351 -17.66 -24.01 4.85
N PRO A 352 -18.18 -23.63 3.67
CA PRO A 352 -17.40 -23.54 2.44
C PRO A 352 -16.21 -22.60 2.66
N SER A 353 -14.99 -23.14 2.53
CA SER A 353 -13.80 -22.39 2.96
C SER A 353 -12.53 -22.78 2.18
N PHE A 354 -11.57 -21.87 2.15
CA PHE A 354 -10.17 -22.23 1.93
C PHE A 354 -9.57 -22.88 3.17
N ILE A 355 -8.49 -23.64 2.98
CA ILE A 355 -7.70 -24.33 4.00
C ILE A 355 -6.24 -23.98 3.80
N PHE A 356 -5.58 -23.62 4.90
CA PHE A 356 -4.14 -23.53 5.06
C PHE A 356 -3.71 -24.29 6.32
N GLY A 357 -2.77 -25.22 6.20
CA GLY A 357 -2.30 -26.06 7.31
C GLY A 357 -2.80 -27.50 7.25
N SER A 358 -2.76 -28.18 8.39
CA SER A 358 -3.16 -29.58 8.54
C SER A 358 -4.54 -29.67 9.17
N ASN A 359 -5.51 -30.26 8.44
CA ASN A 359 -6.83 -30.50 8.97
C ASN A 359 -6.82 -31.76 9.86
N GLY A 360 -7.43 -31.65 11.03
CA GLY A 360 -7.29 -32.62 12.10
C GLY A 360 -7.85 -34.00 11.82
N GLY A 361 -7.18 -35.02 12.40
CA GLY A 361 -7.68 -36.39 12.54
C GLY A 361 -7.74 -37.25 11.27
N ASP A 362 -7.75 -36.67 10.08
CA ASP A 362 -7.86 -37.39 8.81
C ASP A 362 -6.60 -37.36 7.93
N GLY A 363 -5.54 -36.68 8.39
CA GLY A 363 -4.23 -36.64 7.74
C GLY A 363 -4.12 -35.70 6.55
N PHE A 364 -5.14 -34.89 6.26
CA PHE A 364 -5.08 -33.90 5.18
C PHE A 364 -4.23 -32.70 5.59
N GLY A 365 -3.29 -32.28 4.75
CA GLY A 365 -2.54 -31.05 4.98
C GLY A 365 -2.11 -30.35 3.71
N THR A 366 -1.97 -29.03 3.78
CA THR A 366 -1.43 -28.24 2.68
C THR A 366 0.09 -28.18 2.72
N ALA A 367 0.71 -28.42 1.56
CA ALA A 367 2.16 -28.46 1.42
C ALA A 367 2.76 -27.05 1.63
N GLY A 368 3.90 -27.00 2.30
CA GLY A 368 4.61 -25.77 2.55
C GLY A 368 3.92 -24.81 3.52
N SER A 369 2.88 -25.23 4.27
CA SER A 369 2.23 -24.40 5.30
C SER A 369 3.06 -24.21 6.57
N ASN A 370 4.03 -25.11 6.81
CA ASN A 370 4.80 -25.19 8.06
C ASN A 370 3.93 -25.31 9.32
N LEU A 371 2.70 -25.82 9.18
CA LEU A 371 1.81 -26.15 10.30
C LEU A 371 1.69 -27.68 10.45
N PRO A 372 1.56 -28.22 11.68
CA PRO A 372 1.40 -27.49 12.94
C PRO A 372 2.65 -26.74 13.43
N LYS A 373 2.48 -25.58 14.06
CA LYS A 373 3.56 -24.78 14.65
C LYS A 373 3.19 -24.30 16.05
N SER A 374 4.14 -24.35 16.99
CA SER A 374 3.92 -23.90 18.37
C SER A 374 3.51 -22.43 18.40
N VAL A 375 2.48 -22.10 19.19
CA VAL A 375 1.98 -20.73 19.39
C VAL A 375 3.08 -19.81 19.92
N GLY A 376 3.90 -20.30 20.86
CA GLY A 376 5.05 -19.53 21.39
C GLY A 376 6.15 -19.26 20.36
N GLN A 377 6.11 -19.90 19.19
CA GLN A 377 7.06 -19.72 18.08
C GLN A 377 6.42 -18.98 16.89
N LEU A 378 5.25 -18.36 17.08
CA LEU A 378 4.60 -17.56 16.07
C LEU A 378 5.17 -16.13 15.99
N ASN A 379 5.77 -15.78 14.84
CA ASN A 379 6.25 -14.44 14.51
C ASN A 379 5.16 -13.64 13.80
N LYS A 380 4.71 -14.11 12.63
CA LYS A 380 3.68 -13.47 11.79
C LYS A 380 2.85 -14.51 11.06
N ILE A 381 1.63 -14.20 10.65
CA ILE A 381 0.83 -14.99 9.72
C ILE A 381 0.07 -14.00 8.83
N PRO A 382 0.75 -13.39 7.85
CA PRO A 382 0.11 -12.44 6.94
C PRO A 382 -1.00 -13.13 6.15
N THR A 383 -2.20 -12.54 6.18
CA THR A 383 -3.37 -13.03 5.44
C THR A 383 -4.20 -11.86 4.93
N GLY A 384 -4.94 -12.08 3.85
CA GLY A 384 -5.89 -11.12 3.33
C GLY A 384 -7.08 -11.82 2.71
N ILE A 385 -8.23 -11.17 2.78
CA ILE A 385 -9.47 -11.62 2.15
C ILE A 385 -10.21 -10.44 1.55
N ARG A 386 -10.74 -10.64 0.35
CA ARG A 386 -11.74 -9.79 -0.30
C ARG A 386 -12.95 -10.64 -0.64
N TRP A 387 -14.13 -10.17 -0.29
CA TRP A 387 -15.36 -10.93 -0.49
C TRP A 387 -16.55 -10.03 -0.84
N SER A 388 -17.53 -10.65 -1.49
CA SER A 388 -18.74 -9.99 -1.97
C SER A 388 -19.98 -10.90 -1.88
N GLY A 389 -21.15 -10.28 -2.08
CA GLY A 389 -22.44 -10.96 -2.06
C GLY A 389 -23.06 -11.09 -0.67
N GLY A 390 -23.85 -12.15 -0.50
CA GLY A 390 -24.57 -12.49 0.74
C GLY A 390 -26.08 -12.31 0.67
N GLY A 391 -26.55 -11.28 -0.04
CA GLY A 391 -27.98 -10.99 -0.15
C GLY A 391 -28.66 -10.89 1.22
N SER A 392 -29.90 -11.36 1.32
CA SER A 392 -30.69 -11.37 2.57
C SER A 392 -30.60 -12.68 3.35
N GLY A 393 -29.59 -13.51 3.10
CA GLY A 393 -29.42 -14.79 3.78
C GLY A 393 -28.95 -14.66 5.22
N GLU A 394 -28.91 -15.78 5.94
CA GLU A 394 -28.30 -15.91 7.27
C GLU A 394 -26.94 -16.59 7.13
N TYR A 395 -25.88 -15.81 7.31
CA TYR A 395 -24.50 -16.25 7.19
C TYR A 395 -23.55 -15.40 8.05
N ASN A 396 -22.31 -15.86 8.22
CA ASN A 396 -21.18 -15.00 8.56
C ASN A 396 -20.08 -15.11 7.50
N VAL A 397 -19.12 -14.19 7.56
CA VAL A 397 -17.85 -14.28 6.83
C VAL A 397 -16.76 -14.32 7.87
N ALA A 398 -16.03 -15.43 7.95
CA ALA A 398 -15.16 -15.67 9.08
C ALA A 398 -13.84 -16.33 8.67
N TYR A 399 -12.81 -16.06 9.47
CA TYR A 399 -11.72 -16.99 9.70
C TYR A 399 -12.09 -17.94 10.84
N ASP A 400 -11.64 -19.18 10.73
CA ASP A 400 -11.75 -20.22 11.77
C ASP A 400 -10.39 -20.89 11.95
N VAL A 401 -9.77 -20.68 13.10
CA VAL A 401 -8.35 -20.87 13.35
C VAL A 401 -8.17 -21.85 14.50
N TRP A 402 -7.54 -22.97 14.23
CA TRP A 402 -7.58 -24.12 15.13
C TRP A 402 -6.26 -24.37 15.85
N PHE A 403 -6.38 -24.76 17.12
CA PHE A 403 -5.26 -25.04 18.01
C PHE A 403 -5.40 -26.40 18.67
N SER A 404 -4.28 -27.08 18.86
CA SER A 404 -4.18 -28.37 19.56
C SER A 404 -3.25 -28.25 20.78
N PRO A 405 -3.54 -28.89 21.93
CA PRO A 405 -2.67 -28.93 23.11
C PRO A 405 -1.30 -29.62 22.93
N GLY A 406 -0.98 -30.14 21.74
CA GLY A 406 0.30 -30.80 21.41
C GLY A 406 0.65 -30.68 19.93
N GLY A 407 1.87 -31.11 19.55
CA GLY A 407 2.45 -30.93 18.20
C GLY A 407 1.71 -31.63 17.05
N ALA A 408 0.70 -32.46 17.35
CA ALA A 408 -0.18 -33.07 16.38
C ALA A 408 -1.64 -32.73 16.70
N ASP A 409 -2.47 -32.74 15.67
CA ASP A 409 -3.90 -32.53 15.77
C ASP A 409 -4.58 -33.78 16.37
N GLY A 410 -5.04 -33.67 17.62
CA GLY A 410 -5.67 -34.76 18.37
C GLY A 410 -7.14 -35.01 18.04
N GLY A 411 -7.70 -34.30 17.07
CA GLY A 411 -9.13 -34.36 16.73
C GLY A 411 -10.01 -33.44 17.59
N PRO A 412 -11.32 -33.38 17.32
CA PRO A 412 -12.22 -32.31 17.79
C PRO A 412 -12.46 -32.25 19.31
N GLY A 413 -12.11 -33.28 20.08
CA GLY A 413 -12.43 -33.34 21.52
C GLY A 413 -11.51 -32.53 22.44
N SER A 414 -10.33 -32.10 21.96
CA SER A 414 -9.31 -31.42 22.79
C SER A 414 -8.85 -30.07 22.22
N ARG A 415 -9.43 -29.62 21.11
CA ARG A 415 -9.02 -28.41 20.39
C ARG A 415 -9.68 -27.17 20.97
N SER A 416 -8.99 -26.04 20.86
CA SER A 416 -9.58 -24.71 20.97
C SER A 416 -9.51 -24.03 19.61
N PHE A 417 -10.33 -23.00 19.42
CA PHE A 417 -10.33 -22.26 18.17
C PHE A 417 -10.63 -20.78 18.37
N LEU A 418 -10.14 -19.99 17.44
CA LEU A 418 -10.33 -18.56 17.34
C LEU A 418 -11.06 -18.27 16.05
N MET A 419 -12.07 -17.41 16.11
CA MET A 419 -12.74 -16.91 14.91
C MET A 419 -12.57 -15.40 14.75
N VAL A 420 -12.39 -14.95 13.52
CA VAL A 420 -12.42 -13.51 13.16
C VAL A 420 -13.55 -13.30 12.17
N TRP A 421 -14.64 -12.66 12.61
CA TRP A 421 -15.82 -12.42 11.78
C TRP A 421 -15.75 -11.02 11.17
N LEU A 422 -15.77 -10.96 9.83
CA LEU A 422 -15.69 -9.74 9.04
C LEU A 422 -17.05 -9.13 8.74
N ASP A 423 -18.07 -9.98 8.68
CA ASP A 423 -19.48 -9.58 8.56
C ASP A 423 -20.38 -10.71 9.05
N ARG A 424 -21.63 -10.37 9.35
CA ARG A 424 -22.65 -11.33 9.75
C ARG A 424 -24.04 -10.79 9.43
N SER A 425 -24.98 -11.70 9.18
CA SER A 425 -26.40 -11.35 9.17
C SER A 425 -26.87 -10.95 10.58
N PRO A 426 -27.89 -10.08 10.72
CA PRO A 426 -28.30 -9.54 12.01
C PRO A 426 -28.64 -10.58 13.09
N ASN A 427 -29.20 -11.73 12.67
CA ASN A 427 -29.65 -12.79 13.57
C ASN A 427 -28.62 -13.90 13.82
N VAL A 428 -27.42 -13.77 13.25
CA VAL A 428 -26.31 -14.70 13.46
C VAL A 428 -25.42 -14.13 14.56
N TYR A 429 -25.15 -14.88 15.61
CA TYR A 429 -24.40 -14.43 16.77
C TYR A 429 -23.20 -15.35 17.02
N ALA A 430 -22.08 -14.78 17.46
CA ALA A 430 -20.93 -15.56 17.89
C ALA A 430 -21.24 -16.31 19.20
N GLU A 431 -20.52 -17.38 19.48
CA GLU A 431 -20.67 -18.12 20.74
C GLU A 431 -20.42 -17.19 21.95
N GLY A 432 -21.29 -17.27 22.94
CA GLY A 432 -21.27 -16.37 24.11
C GLY A 432 -21.79 -14.94 23.87
N GLN A 433 -22.00 -14.53 22.61
CA GLN A 433 -22.62 -13.25 22.29
C GLN A 433 -24.08 -13.23 22.76
N GLY A 434 -24.46 -12.17 23.48
CA GLY A 434 -25.79 -12.05 24.09
C GLY A 434 -25.98 -12.86 25.37
N GLN A 435 -24.99 -13.68 25.76
CA GLN A 435 -25.00 -14.47 27.00
C GLN A 435 -24.19 -13.82 28.15
N GLY A 436 -23.60 -12.64 27.91
CA GLY A 436 -22.76 -11.93 28.90
C GLY A 436 -21.29 -12.33 28.88
N GLU A 437 -20.85 -13.07 27.85
CA GLU A 437 -19.48 -13.60 27.76
C GLU A 437 -18.51 -12.68 27.02
N SER A 438 -18.52 -11.39 27.37
CA SER A 438 -17.65 -10.40 26.72
C SER A 438 -16.19 -10.55 27.17
N GLY A 439 -15.27 -10.51 26.20
CA GLY A 439 -13.83 -10.32 26.40
C GLY A 439 -13.34 -8.88 26.17
N GLY A 440 -14.27 -7.92 26.02
CA GLY A 440 -13.98 -6.52 25.70
C GLY A 440 -13.89 -6.25 24.19
N THR A 441 -13.00 -5.34 23.81
CA THR A 441 -12.77 -4.93 22.41
C THR A 441 -11.28 -4.94 22.07
N LEU A 442 -10.97 -5.08 20.78
CA LEU A 442 -9.62 -4.97 20.21
C LEU A 442 -9.67 -4.16 18.91
N ALA A 443 -8.63 -3.35 18.69
CA ALA A 443 -8.42 -2.66 17.42
C ALA A 443 -7.18 -3.21 16.71
N ILE A 444 -7.37 -3.71 15.48
CA ILE A 444 -6.28 -4.19 14.59
C ILE A 444 -6.50 -3.54 13.22
N GLY A 445 -5.44 -2.99 12.61
CA GLY A 445 -5.52 -2.41 11.27
C GLY A 445 -6.57 -1.29 11.13
N GLY A 446 -6.81 -0.51 12.19
CA GLY A 446 -7.84 0.54 12.21
C GLY A 446 -9.28 0.01 12.18
N ARG A 447 -9.50 -1.29 12.43
CA ARG A 447 -10.82 -1.92 12.56
C ARG A 447 -11.04 -2.34 14.01
N THR A 448 -12.28 -2.20 14.48
CA THR A 448 -12.66 -2.56 15.85
C THR A 448 -13.44 -3.87 15.87
N PHE A 449 -13.08 -4.75 16.80
CA PHE A 449 -13.70 -6.05 17.01
C PHE A 449 -14.23 -6.15 18.43
N ALA A 450 -15.50 -6.56 18.57
CA ALA A 450 -16.07 -7.00 19.83
C ALA A 450 -15.62 -8.45 20.11
N ILE A 451 -15.20 -8.73 21.33
CA ILE A 451 -14.62 -10.02 21.71
C ILE A 451 -15.62 -10.81 22.55
N TYR A 452 -15.77 -12.09 22.24
CA TYR A 452 -16.53 -13.04 23.04
C TYR A 452 -15.67 -14.28 23.33
N VAL A 453 -15.63 -14.71 24.60
CA VAL A 453 -14.84 -15.87 25.03
C VAL A 453 -15.79 -16.86 25.68
N SER A 454 -15.92 -18.07 25.15
CA SER A 454 -16.92 -19.03 25.60
C SER A 454 -16.48 -20.47 25.33
N ARG A 455 -17.42 -21.41 25.42
CA ARG A 455 -17.30 -22.77 24.92
C ARG A 455 -18.42 -23.06 23.92
N GLN A 456 -18.06 -23.73 22.83
CA GLN A 456 -19.04 -24.29 21.90
C GLN A 456 -19.86 -25.41 22.58
N PHE A 457 -20.97 -25.83 21.99
CA PHE A 457 -21.86 -26.88 22.53
C PHE A 457 -21.16 -28.20 22.91
N GLU A 458 -20.04 -28.57 22.27
CA GLU A 458 -19.26 -29.79 22.58
C GLU A 458 -18.21 -29.58 23.68
N GLY A 459 -18.24 -28.42 24.36
CA GLY A 459 -17.32 -28.07 25.45
C GLY A 459 -15.96 -27.51 24.99
N ARG A 460 -15.76 -27.35 23.68
CA ARG A 460 -14.54 -26.77 23.10
C ARG A 460 -14.41 -25.28 23.41
N PRO A 461 -13.29 -24.82 23.97
CA PRO A 461 -13.03 -23.39 24.17
C PRO A 461 -12.97 -22.62 22.85
N ILE A 462 -13.62 -21.46 22.80
CA ILE A 462 -13.67 -20.56 21.64
C ILE A 462 -13.46 -19.11 22.05
N ILE A 463 -12.74 -18.36 21.22
CA ILE A 463 -12.74 -16.89 21.23
C ILE A 463 -13.16 -16.37 19.85
N SER A 464 -14.08 -15.41 19.81
CA SER A 464 -14.55 -14.79 18.57
C SER A 464 -14.32 -13.28 18.59
N TYR A 465 -13.73 -12.77 17.53
CA TYR A 465 -13.54 -11.35 17.25
C TYR A 465 -14.54 -10.93 16.17
N VAL A 466 -15.57 -10.18 16.55
CA VAL A 466 -16.66 -9.80 15.66
C VAL A 466 -16.50 -8.34 15.27
N ALA A 467 -16.24 -8.06 13.98
CA ALA A 467 -16.13 -6.70 13.48
C ALA A 467 -17.38 -5.88 13.82
N THR A 468 -17.19 -4.66 14.31
CA THR A 468 -18.31 -3.78 14.68
C THR A 468 -19.01 -3.16 13.46
N SER A 469 -18.40 -3.30 12.28
CA SER A 469 -18.91 -2.86 10.99
C SER A 469 -18.44 -3.82 9.91
N ARG A 470 -19.25 -4.01 8.86
CA ARG A 470 -18.91 -4.89 7.72
C ARG A 470 -17.55 -4.54 7.11
N LEU A 471 -16.72 -5.57 6.92
CA LEU A 471 -15.42 -5.49 6.25
C LEU A 471 -15.46 -6.34 4.99
N ASN A 472 -15.68 -5.73 3.82
CA ASN A 472 -15.63 -6.44 2.53
C ASN A 472 -14.21 -6.86 2.13
N GLU A 473 -13.20 -6.16 2.64
CA GLU A 473 -11.80 -6.44 2.42
C GLU A 473 -11.04 -6.18 3.72
N PHE A 474 -10.16 -7.12 4.08
CA PHE A 474 -9.28 -6.95 5.23
C PHE A 474 -7.97 -7.71 5.01
N SER A 475 -6.86 -6.98 5.16
CA SER A 475 -5.50 -7.51 5.13
C SER A 475 -4.87 -7.27 6.49
N PHE A 476 -4.39 -8.35 7.12
CA PHE A 476 -3.90 -8.32 8.50
C PHE A 476 -2.95 -9.51 8.78
N ASP A 477 -2.28 -9.44 9.92
CA ASP A 477 -1.48 -10.51 10.49
C ASP A 477 -2.36 -11.24 11.49
N LEU A 478 -2.68 -12.50 11.18
CA LEU A 478 -3.51 -13.31 12.06
C LEU A 478 -2.86 -13.52 13.43
N ASN A 479 -1.53 -13.45 13.53
CA ASN A 479 -0.82 -13.62 14.80
C ASN A 479 -1.18 -12.54 15.83
N ASP A 480 -1.70 -11.38 15.42
CA ASP A 480 -2.10 -10.34 16.37
C ASP A 480 -3.38 -10.70 17.13
N PHE A 481 -4.35 -11.34 16.45
CA PHE A 481 -5.50 -11.94 17.12
C PHE A 481 -5.10 -13.09 18.04
N ILE A 482 -4.11 -13.89 17.62
CA ILE A 482 -3.58 -15.00 18.44
C ILE A 482 -2.90 -14.46 19.70
N LYS A 483 -2.09 -13.40 19.59
CA LYS A 483 -1.44 -12.74 20.72
C LYS A 483 -2.46 -12.19 21.72
N ASP A 484 -3.47 -11.47 21.25
CA ASP A 484 -4.53 -10.92 22.10
C ASP A 484 -5.29 -12.05 22.82
N ALA A 485 -5.61 -13.14 22.11
CA ALA A 485 -6.38 -14.26 22.63
C ALA A 485 -5.74 -14.96 23.84
N LYS A 486 -4.41 -14.86 23.99
CA LYS A 486 -3.69 -15.40 25.16
C LYS A 486 -3.97 -14.65 26.46
N THR A 487 -4.65 -13.50 26.39
CA THR A 487 -4.92 -12.63 27.53
C THR A 487 -6.41 -12.49 27.85
N ARG A 488 -7.28 -12.82 26.90
CA ARG A 488 -8.72 -12.62 27.03
C ARG A 488 -9.40 -13.74 27.81
N THR A 489 -10.37 -13.35 28.61
CA THR A 489 -11.24 -14.22 29.41
C THR A 489 -12.65 -13.65 29.39
N SER A 490 -13.62 -14.40 29.91
CA SER A 490 -15.00 -13.94 30.11
C SER A 490 -15.48 -14.28 31.52
N THR A 491 -16.76 -14.05 31.77
CA THR A 491 -17.40 -14.34 33.06
C THR A 491 -17.33 -15.83 33.39
N THR A 492 -17.57 -16.70 32.39
CA THR A 492 -17.54 -18.16 32.60
C THR A 492 -16.23 -18.81 32.17
N GLU A 493 -15.55 -18.30 31.15
CA GLU A 493 -14.24 -18.81 30.72
C GLU A 493 -13.11 -18.00 31.35
N LYS A 494 -12.69 -18.41 32.54
CA LYS A 494 -11.70 -17.70 33.39
C LYS A 494 -10.25 -17.92 32.98
N THR A 495 -10.00 -18.78 32.00
CA THR A 495 -8.67 -19.06 31.47
C THR A 495 -8.63 -18.76 29.98
N PRO A 496 -7.55 -18.13 29.47
CA PRO A 496 -7.40 -17.92 28.05
C PRO A 496 -7.52 -19.23 27.26
N VAL A 497 -8.29 -19.18 26.17
CA VAL A 497 -8.58 -20.36 25.33
C VAL A 497 -7.38 -20.80 24.49
N ILE A 498 -6.38 -19.93 24.35
CA ILE A 498 -5.13 -20.16 23.61
C ILE A 498 -3.95 -19.83 24.52
N ASN A 499 -2.87 -20.61 24.44
CA ASN A 499 -1.61 -20.34 25.14
C ASN A 499 -0.40 -20.84 24.34
N ASP A 500 0.81 -20.45 24.76
CA ASP A 500 2.06 -20.70 24.02
C ASP A 500 2.44 -22.18 23.88
N SER A 501 1.90 -23.06 24.73
CA SER A 501 2.17 -24.51 24.67
C SER A 501 1.34 -25.23 23.60
N MET A 502 0.30 -24.58 23.08
CA MET A 502 -0.52 -25.13 22.00
C MET A 502 0.20 -25.02 20.65
N SER A 503 -0.29 -25.77 19.66
CA SER A 503 0.13 -25.65 18.27
C SER A 503 -1.02 -25.11 17.42
N LEU A 504 -0.75 -24.10 16.59
CA LEU A 504 -1.62 -23.71 15.49
C LEU A 504 -1.59 -24.82 14.43
N THR A 505 -2.73 -25.39 14.08
CA THR A 505 -2.82 -26.55 13.15
C THR A 505 -3.29 -26.15 11.76
N ASN A 506 -4.34 -25.34 11.68
CA ASN A 506 -4.91 -24.90 10.42
C ASN A 506 -5.70 -23.59 10.56
N VAL A 507 -5.78 -22.90 9.43
CA VAL A 507 -6.57 -21.70 9.22
C VAL A 507 -7.57 -22.00 8.11
N PHE A 508 -8.83 -21.79 8.41
CA PHE A 508 -9.90 -21.78 7.43
C PHE A 508 -10.41 -20.36 7.24
N VAL A 509 -10.85 -20.03 6.03
CA VAL A 509 -11.54 -18.77 5.75
C VAL A 509 -12.67 -19.00 4.76
N GLY A 510 -13.86 -18.51 5.08
CA GLY A 510 -15.07 -18.91 4.38
C GLY A 510 -16.33 -18.26 4.90
N PHE A 511 -17.43 -18.97 4.69
CA PHE A 511 -18.77 -18.54 5.10
C PHE A 511 -19.43 -19.62 5.94
N GLU A 512 -19.81 -19.36 7.19
CA GLU A 512 -20.78 -20.25 7.85
C GLU A 512 -22.17 -19.86 7.35
N VAL A 513 -22.92 -20.82 6.81
CA VAL A 513 -24.19 -20.52 6.11
C VAL A 513 -25.35 -21.32 6.70
N TRP A 514 -26.40 -20.61 7.11
CA TRP A 514 -27.62 -21.21 7.69
C TRP A 514 -28.77 -21.29 6.70
N SER A 515 -29.07 -20.18 6.03
CA SER A 515 -30.24 -20.10 5.15
C SER A 515 -30.11 -18.97 4.12
N GLY A 516 -30.83 -19.08 3.00
CA GLY A 516 -31.15 -17.95 2.10
C GLY A 516 -29.98 -17.19 1.45
N ALA A 517 -28.73 -17.60 1.66
CA ALA A 517 -27.58 -16.89 1.12
C ALA A 517 -27.49 -17.07 -0.39
N SER A 518 -27.21 -15.98 -1.10
CA SER A 518 -27.02 -15.98 -2.55
C SER A 518 -25.77 -15.21 -2.93
N ASN A 519 -25.09 -15.70 -3.97
CA ASN A 519 -23.91 -15.07 -4.55
C ASN A 519 -22.77 -14.82 -3.55
N LEU A 520 -22.65 -15.60 -2.47
CA LEU A 520 -21.50 -15.52 -1.56
C LEU A 520 -20.23 -15.88 -2.31
N LYS A 521 -19.25 -14.97 -2.28
CA LYS A 521 -18.01 -15.11 -3.04
C LYS A 521 -16.82 -14.62 -2.23
N ILE A 522 -15.78 -15.46 -2.15
CA ILE A 522 -14.42 -14.97 -1.87
C ILE A 522 -13.83 -14.57 -3.22
N ASP A 523 -13.64 -13.26 -3.41
CA ASP A 523 -13.08 -12.67 -4.62
C ASP A 523 -11.58 -12.88 -4.71
N ASN A 524 -10.89 -12.79 -3.58
CA ASN A 524 -9.47 -13.07 -3.47
C ASN A 524 -9.12 -13.46 -2.03
N PHE A 525 -8.16 -14.37 -1.88
CA PHE A 525 -7.61 -14.81 -0.62
C PHE A 525 -6.11 -14.97 -0.73
N CYS A 526 -5.40 -14.62 0.32
CA CYS A 526 -3.98 -14.92 0.43
C CYS A 526 -3.63 -15.25 1.88
N ILE A 527 -2.61 -16.08 2.03
CA ILE A 527 -1.99 -16.37 3.32
C ILE A 527 -0.55 -16.80 3.05
N SER A 528 0.37 -16.32 3.89
CA SER A 528 1.77 -16.73 3.84
C SER A 528 2.20 -17.38 5.15
N ASN A 529 3.31 -18.12 5.07
CA ASN A 529 3.88 -18.76 6.24
C ASN A 529 4.35 -17.76 7.29
N ASN A 530 4.50 -18.30 8.50
CA ASN A 530 5.07 -17.65 9.65
C ASN A 530 6.59 -17.64 9.72
#